data_AF-A0A0N8SPY8-F1
#
_entry.id   AF-A0A0N8SPY8-F1
#
_cell.length_a   1.000
_cell.length_b   1.000
_cell.length_c   1.000
_cell.angle_alpha   90.00
_cell.angle_beta   90.00
_cell.angle_gamma   90.00
#
_symmetry.space_group_name_H-M   'P 1'
#
loop_
_entity.id
_entity.type
_entity.pdbx_description
1 polymer ?
#
loop_
_entity_poly.entity_id
_entity_poly.type
_entity_poly.pdbx_seq_one_letter_code
_entity_poly.pdbx_strand_id
1 'polypeptide(L)' 'MSAPMLSKTQINGYQLISVNRGPWTVCTPKDRLASFNTRQEAMAYAASLPVRDWGRSRPA' A
#
# COMPACT_ATOMS: atom_id res chain seq x y z
N MET A 1 -11.43 -15.97 19.55
CA MET A 1 -10.25 -15.37 18.87
C MET A 1 -10.76 -14.45 17.77
N SER A 2 -10.59 -13.13 17.90
CA SER A 2 -10.99 -12.20 16.84
C SER A 2 -9.93 -12.19 15.75
N ALA A 3 -10.33 -12.42 14.50
CA ALA A 3 -9.41 -12.34 13.36
C ALA A 3 -8.83 -10.91 13.27
N PRO A 4 -7.52 -10.75 12.99
CA PRO A 4 -6.94 -9.43 12.80
C PRO A 4 -7.64 -8.73 11.62
N MET A 5 -8.22 -7.55 11.87
CA MET A 5 -8.87 -6.76 10.81
C MET A 5 -7.79 -6.20 9.88
N LEU A 6 -7.61 -6.82 8.72
CA LEU A 6 -6.72 -6.35 7.66
C LEU A 6 -7.47 -5.37 6.75
N SER A 7 -7.07 -4.10 6.80
CA SER A 7 -7.52 -3.08 5.86
C SER A 7 -6.51 -2.97 4.73
N LYS A 8 -6.91 -3.32 3.50
CA LYS A 8 -6.09 -3.23 2.30
C LYS A 8 -6.72 -2.27 1.31
N THR A 9 -5.93 -1.37 0.73
CA THR A 9 -6.34 -0.40 -0.30
C THR A 9 -5.26 -0.32 -1.36
N GLN A 10 -5.59 -0.06 -2.62
CA GLN A 10 -4.60 0.08 -3.68
C GLN A 10 -4.75 1.45 -4.37
N ILE A 11 -3.64 2.17 -4.55
CA ILE A 11 -3.59 3.50 -5.20
C ILE A 11 -2.35 3.53 -6.10
N ASN A 12 -2.51 3.97 -7.35
CA ASN A 12 -1.40 4.17 -8.30
C ASN A 12 -0.48 2.95 -8.51
N GLY A 13 -0.99 1.73 -8.26
CA GLY A 13 -0.21 0.49 -8.31
C GLY A 13 0.49 0.11 -6.99
N TYR A 14 0.38 0.95 -5.96
CA TYR A 14 0.86 0.70 -4.61
C TYR A 14 -0.25 0.15 -3.71
N GLN A 15 0.09 -0.79 -2.84
CA GLN A 15 -0.80 -1.40 -1.87
C GLN A 15 -0.60 -0.78 -0.50
N LEU A 16 -1.66 -0.20 0.05
CA LEU A 16 -1.73 0.29 1.41
C LEU A 16 -2.33 -0.78 2.31
N ILE A 17 -1.63 -1.14 3.38
CA ILE A 17 -2.01 -2.20 4.30
C ILE A 17 -2.00 -1.67 5.73
N SER A 18 -3.10 -1.85 6.46
CA SER A 18 -3.20 -1.60 7.90
C SER A 18 -3.75 -2.85 8.59
N VAL A 19 -3.14 -3.23 9.70
CA VAL A 19 -3.54 -4.39 10.50
C VAL A 19 -4.08 -3.88 11.82
N ASN A 20 -5.29 -4.30 12.19
CA ASN A 20 -5.89 -4.02 13.50
C ASN A 20 -5.91 -2.53 13.87
N ARG A 21 -6.23 -1.66 12.90
CA ARG A 21 -6.18 -0.18 13.03
C ARG A 21 -4.79 0.38 13.39
N GLY A 22 -3.74 -0.40 13.17
CA GLY A 22 -2.35 0.02 13.28
C GLY A 22 -1.91 0.90 12.10
N PRO A 23 -0.60 1.23 12.05
CA PRO A 23 -0.05 2.12 11.03
C PRO A 23 -0.30 1.60 9.61
N TRP A 24 -0.58 2.54 8.72
CA TRP A 24 -0.75 2.31 7.30
C TRP A 24 0.59 2.16 6.62
N THR A 25 0.84 0.97 6.11
CA THR A 25 2.06 0.66 5.38
C THR A 25 1.80 0.78 3.88
N VAL A 26 2.61 1.56 3.18
CA VAL A 26 2.66 1.59 1.72
C VAL A 26 3.65 0.54 1.26
N CYS A 27 3.16 -0.42 0.50
CA CYS A 27 3.90 -1.53 -0.08
C CYS A 27 3.78 -1.47 -1.61
N THR A 28 4.82 -1.89 -2.29
CA THR A 28 4.69 -2.42 -3.65
C THR A 28 4.33 -3.91 -3.57
N PRO A 29 4.04 -4.58 -4.69
CA PRO A 29 3.83 -6.03 -4.69
C PRO A 29 5.05 -6.85 -4.21
N LYS A 30 6.25 -6.27 -4.19
CA LYS A 30 7.50 -6.96 -3.82
C LYS A 30 8.14 -6.42 -2.54
N ASP A 31 8.03 -5.12 -2.30
CA ASP A 31 8.79 -4.42 -1.26
C ASP A 31 7.91 -3.48 -0.41
N ARG A 32 8.27 -3.33 0.87
CA ARG A 32 7.68 -2.34 1.77
C ARG A 32 8.38 -0.99 1.55
N LEU A 33 7.64 0.06 1.23
CA LEU A 33 8.21 1.39 0.97
C LEU A 33 8.30 2.22 2.24
N ALA A 34 7.15 2.43 2.89
CA ALA A 34 7.03 3.37 4.00
C ALA A 34 5.86 2.98 4.90
N SER A 35 5.90 3.44 6.15
CA SER A 35 4.81 3.24 7.11
C SER A 35 4.42 4.57 7.72
N PHE A 36 3.12 4.79 7.82
CA PHE A 36 2.51 6.04 8.26
C PHE A 36 1.50 5.74 9.36
N ASN A 37 1.24 6.71 10.23
CA ASN A 37 0.27 6.50 11.30
C ASN A 37 -1.16 6.66 10.79
N THR A 38 -1.37 7.46 9.74
CA THR A 38 -2.70 7.72 9.20
C THR A 38 -2.87 7.18 7.77
N ARG A 39 -4.12 6.87 7.43
CA ARG A 39 -4.49 6.44 6.07
C ARG A 39 -4.20 7.55 5.05
N GLN A 40 -4.54 8.80 5.40
CA GLN A 40 -4.42 9.93 4.49
C GLN A 40 -2.96 10.22 4.12
N GLU A 41 -2.03 10.16 5.07
CA GLU A 41 -0.60 10.32 4.77
C GLU A 41 -0.08 9.21 3.85
N ALA A 42 -0.43 7.95 4.14
CA ALA A 42 -0.07 6.83 3.28
C ALA A 42 -0.67 6.98 1.87
N MET A 43 -1.90 7.46 1.77
CA MET A 43 -2.56 7.72 0.48
C MET A 43 -1.91 8.89 -0.27
N ALA A 44 -1.59 9.99 0.42
CA ALA A 44 -0.91 11.13 -0.17
C ALA A 44 0.48 10.75 -0.69
N TYR A 45 1.23 9.93 0.06
CA TYR A 45 2.51 9.39 -0.37
C TYR A 45 2.35 8.46 -1.58
N ALA A 46 1.38 7.54 -1.56
CA ALA A 46 1.12 6.68 -2.72
C ALA A 46 0.64 7.48 -3.96
N ALA A 47 -0.08 8.58 -3.74
CA ALA A 47 -0.57 9.46 -4.80
C ALA A 47 0.53 10.34 -5.41
N SER A 48 1.52 10.75 -4.62
CA SER A 48 2.69 11.51 -5.10
C SER A 48 3.68 10.63 -5.87
N LEU A 49 3.62 9.32 -5.70
CA LEU A 49 4.42 8.38 -6.45
C LEU A 49 3.87 8.20 -7.88
N PRO A 50 4.76 8.03 -8.88
CA PRO A 50 4.35 7.76 -10.24
C PRO A 50 3.56 6.46 -10.30
N VAL A 51 2.50 6.43 -11.12
CA VAL A 51 1.71 5.21 -11.32
C VAL A 51 2.62 4.12 -11.88
N ARG A 52 2.81 3.05 -11.12
CA ARG A 52 3.64 1.91 -11.53
C ARG A 52 2.76 0.75 -11.96
N ASP A 53 2.79 0.46 -13.25
CA ASP A 53 2.15 -0.71 -13.85
C ASP A 53 3.06 -1.94 -13.63
N TRP A 54 3.10 -2.46 -12.41
CA TRP A 54 3.91 -3.64 -12.05
C TRP A 54 3.51 -4.92 -12.82
N GLY A 55 2.39 -4.89 -13.54
CA GLY A 55 1.86 -5.96 -14.37
C GLY A 55 2.16 -5.84 -15.86
N ARG A 56 2.79 -4.76 -16.36
CA ARG A 56 2.97 -4.54 -17.80
C ARG A 56 4.40 -4.71 -18.33
N SER A 57 5.37 -5.03 -17.47
CA SER A 57 6.70 -5.51 -17.88
C SER A 57 6.75 -7.03 -17.87
N ARG A 58 5.89 -7.70 -18.63
CA ARG A 58 6.19 -9.06 -19.10
C ARG A 58 7.11 -8.89 -20.32
N PRO A 59 8.40 -9.25 -20.28
CA PRO A 59 9.12 -9.45 -21.53
C PRO A 59 8.40 -10.58 -22.28
N ALA A 60 8.13 -10.34 -23.56
CA ALA A 60 7.60 -11.34 -24.49
C ALA A 60 8.60 -12.49 -24.68
#